data_AF-A0A6G1Q6G7-F1
#
_entry.id   AF-A0A6G1Q6G7-F1
#
_cell.length_a   1.000
_cell.length_b   1.000
_cell.length_c   1.000
_cell.angle_alpha   90.00
_cell.angle_beta   90.00
_cell.angle_gamma   90.00
#
_symmetry.space_group_name_H-M   'P 1'
#
loop_
_entity.id
_entity.type
_entity.pdbx_description
1 polymer ?
#
loop_
_entity_poly.entity_id
_entity_poly.type
_entity_poly.pdbx_seq_one_letter_code
_entity_poly.pdbx_strand_id
1 'polypeptide(L)'
;MTSLTCRTSLAFFTCFWIFVLAPKVEKNITADHGQDITLPCQDPSYTNLIALEWTRPQLDPKYVFIFYRHWWFKLETQHSSFKHRTKLKDKQMKDGDVSLILENVKLNDTGKYECHVMLSRANHSERIINLRVNLAPVSGPSVSLLTIFCHIMATCPYFICTLLTVSIYCQKPTGWH
;
A
#
# COMPACT_ATOMS: atom_id res chain seq x y z
N MET A 1 16.00 -74.09 14.01
CA MET A 1 14.84 -73.21 13.75
C MET A 1 15.07 -71.89 14.48
N THR A 2 15.65 -70.89 13.83
CA THR A 2 15.78 -69.54 14.35
C THR A 2 14.86 -68.63 13.54
N SER A 3 13.87 -68.06 14.22
CA SER A 3 12.92 -67.11 13.65
C SER A 3 13.62 -65.77 13.42
N LEU A 4 13.79 -65.38 12.16
CA LEU A 4 14.10 -63.99 11.80
C LEU A 4 12.81 -63.18 11.83
N THR A 5 12.53 -62.50 12.93
CA THR A 5 11.52 -61.45 12.96
C THR A 5 12.04 -60.23 12.20
N CYS A 6 11.51 -60.02 10.99
CA CYS A 6 11.69 -58.81 10.20
C CYS A 6 11.06 -57.63 10.95
N ARG A 7 11.89 -56.81 11.61
CA ARG A 7 11.45 -55.54 12.18
C ARG A 7 11.12 -54.60 11.02
N THR A 8 9.84 -54.51 10.66
CA THR A 8 9.34 -53.47 9.77
C THR A 8 9.65 -52.13 10.42
N SER A 9 10.64 -51.42 9.89
CA SER A 9 11.03 -50.10 10.37
C SER A 9 9.88 -49.13 10.14
N LEU A 10 9.17 -48.78 11.22
CA LEU A 10 8.16 -47.72 11.27
C LEU A 10 8.70 -46.35 10.81
N ALA A 11 10.03 -46.21 10.66
CA ALA A 11 10.67 -44.97 10.23
C ALA A 11 10.56 -44.69 8.73
N PHE A 12 10.11 -45.64 7.90
CA PHE A 12 9.98 -45.44 6.45
C PHE A 12 8.61 -44.92 5.99
N PHE A 13 7.60 -44.88 6.86
CA PHE A 13 6.25 -44.38 6.50
C PHE A 13 5.95 -42.95 6.95
N THR A 14 6.85 -42.28 7.66
CA THR A 14 6.61 -40.90 8.14
C THR A 14 7.05 -39.82 7.15
N CYS A 15 7.85 -40.14 6.13
CA CYS A 15 8.24 -39.18 5.09
C CYS A 15 7.26 -39.06 3.92
N PHE A 16 6.28 -39.96 3.80
CA PHE A 16 5.35 -39.99 2.66
C PHE A 16 4.01 -39.27 2.92
N TRP A 17 3.82 -38.70 4.12
CA TRP A 17 2.62 -37.97 4.52
C TRP A 17 2.88 -36.50 4.86
N ILE A 18 4.06 -35.97 4.50
CA ILE A 18 4.20 -34.52 4.33
C ILE A 18 3.68 -34.24 2.92
N PHE A 19 2.36 -34.29 2.74
CA PHE A 19 1.73 -33.56 1.63
C PHE A 19 2.16 -32.11 1.84
N VAL A 20 3.08 -31.67 0.99
CA VAL A 20 3.65 -30.33 0.98
C VAL A 20 2.49 -29.35 0.85
N LEU A 21 2.00 -28.83 1.96
CA LEU A 21 1.24 -27.58 1.97
C LEU A 21 2.26 -26.50 1.61
N ALA A 22 2.45 -26.29 0.31
CA ALA A 22 3.22 -25.16 -0.17
C ALA A 22 2.59 -23.90 0.47
N PRO A 23 3.36 -23.11 1.22
CA PRO A 23 2.82 -21.92 1.85
C PRO A 23 2.27 -21.00 0.75
N LYS A 24 1.02 -20.58 0.91
CA LYS A 24 0.42 -19.58 0.04
C LYS A 24 1.22 -18.29 0.25
N VAL A 25 1.94 -17.86 -0.78
CA VAL A 25 2.80 -16.67 -0.68
C VAL A 25 1.92 -15.43 -0.58
N GLU A 26 1.96 -14.77 0.57
CA GLU A 26 1.27 -13.49 0.82
C GLU A 26 2.25 -12.32 0.71
N LYS A 27 1.80 -11.20 0.12
CA LYS A 27 2.62 -9.99 -0.03
C LYS A 27 2.03 -8.83 0.77
N ASN A 28 2.84 -8.20 1.61
CA ASN A 28 2.44 -7.05 2.41
C ASN A 28 2.87 -5.74 1.74
N ILE A 29 1.96 -4.77 1.65
CA ILE A 29 2.20 -3.47 1.03
C ILE A 29 1.66 -2.37 1.94
N THR A 30 2.40 -1.27 2.04
CA THR A 30 1.99 -0.06 2.75
C THR A 30 1.79 1.07 1.75
N ALA A 31 0.79 1.91 2.00
CA ALA A 31 0.55 3.15 1.25
C ALA A 31 0.11 4.25 2.21
N ASP A 32 0.34 5.50 1.86
CA ASP A 32 -0.18 6.63 2.62
C ASP A 32 -1.52 7.10 2.04
N HIS A 33 -2.40 7.59 2.88
CA HIS A 33 -3.70 8.12 2.49
C HIS A 33 -3.58 9.14 1.36
N GLY A 34 -4.34 8.94 0.28
CA GLY A 34 -4.36 9.79 -0.90
C GLY A 34 -3.35 9.44 -1.99
N GLN A 35 -2.44 8.48 -1.75
CA GLN A 35 -1.52 8.01 -2.79
C GLN A 35 -2.19 7.05 -3.79
N ASP A 36 -1.57 6.92 -4.96
CA ASP A 36 -1.86 5.83 -5.89
C ASP A 36 -0.89 4.68 -5.63
N ILE A 37 -1.41 3.45 -5.49
CA ILE A 37 -0.60 2.27 -5.20
C ILE A 37 -0.81 1.21 -6.28
N THR A 38 0.24 0.42 -6.54
CA THR A 38 0.14 -0.78 -7.38
C THR A 38 0.06 -2.02 -6.51
N LEU A 39 -1.03 -2.77 -6.62
CA LEU A 39 -1.19 -4.12 -6.09
C LEU A 39 -0.61 -5.11 -7.10
N PRO A 40 0.53 -5.75 -6.81
CA PRO A 40 1.26 -6.57 -7.75
C PRO A 40 0.59 -7.94 -7.92
N CYS A 41 0.42 -8.37 -9.16
CA CYS A 41 0.02 -9.74 -9.48
C CYS A 41 0.64 -10.11 -10.82
N GLN A 42 1.42 -11.20 -10.82
CA GLN A 42 2.11 -11.66 -12.01
C GLN A 42 1.79 -13.13 -12.25
N ASP A 43 1.35 -13.44 -13.47
CA ASP A 43 1.10 -14.80 -13.93
C ASP A 43 1.74 -15.03 -15.31
N PRO A 44 2.86 -15.78 -15.38
CA PRO A 44 3.56 -16.05 -16.64
C PRO A 44 2.69 -16.75 -17.70
N SER A 45 1.58 -17.37 -17.30
CA SER A 45 0.67 -18.12 -18.17
C SER A 45 -0.48 -17.27 -18.74
N TYR A 46 -0.32 -15.93 -18.76
CA TYR A 46 -1.37 -14.97 -19.16
C TYR A 46 -1.92 -15.13 -20.59
N THR A 47 -1.18 -15.79 -21.48
CA THR A 47 -1.56 -15.96 -22.90
C THR A 47 -2.93 -16.61 -23.09
N ASN A 48 -3.38 -17.39 -22.10
CA ASN A 48 -4.67 -18.09 -22.08
C ASN A 48 -5.67 -17.52 -21.07
N LEU A 49 -5.51 -16.25 -20.64
CA LEU A 49 -6.41 -15.58 -19.72
C LEU A 49 -7.85 -15.56 -20.24
N ILE A 50 -8.80 -16.00 -19.41
CA ILE A 50 -10.24 -15.88 -19.64
C ILE A 50 -10.82 -14.78 -18.75
N ALA A 51 -10.44 -14.79 -17.48
CA ALA A 51 -10.93 -13.84 -16.48
C ALA A 51 -9.81 -13.43 -15.52
N LEU A 52 -9.83 -12.16 -15.13
CA LEU A 52 -9.03 -11.61 -14.06
C LEU A 52 -9.97 -10.96 -13.06
N GLU A 53 -9.91 -11.41 -11.83
CA GLU A 53 -10.72 -10.89 -10.73
C GLU A 53 -9.80 -10.42 -9.61
N TRP A 54 -9.94 -9.16 -9.23
CA TRP A 54 -9.43 -8.64 -7.97
C TRP A 54 -10.59 -8.57 -6.99
N THR A 55 -10.44 -9.21 -5.83
CA THR A 55 -11.49 -9.27 -4.82
C THR A 55 -10.99 -8.89 -3.43
N ARG A 56 -11.93 -8.45 -2.59
CA ARG A 56 -11.79 -8.32 -1.14
C ARG A 56 -12.87 -9.21 -0.52
N PRO A 57 -12.52 -10.39 0.03
CA PRO A 57 -13.50 -11.34 0.56
C PRO A 57 -14.39 -10.79 1.68
N GLN A 58 -13.95 -9.71 2.35
CA GLN A 58 -14.66 -9.07 3.45
C GLN A 58 -15.70 -8.03 3.02
N LEU A 59 -15.83 -7.77 1.72
CA LEU A 59 -16.79 -6.81 1.18
C LEU A 59 -17.94 -7.52 0.46
N ASP A 60 -19.09 -6.84 0.42
CA ASP A 60 -20.23 -7.24 -0.40
C ASP A 60 -20.72 -6.04 -1.23
N PRO A 61 -20.61 -6.07 -2.58
CA PRO A 61 -19.96 -7.10 -3.38
C PRO A 61 -18.44 -7.22 -3.12
N LYS A 62 -17.87 -8.41 -3.26
CA LYS A 62 -16.42 -8.62 -3.04
C LYS A 62 -15.52 -8.05 -4.15
N TYR A 63 -16.07 -7.65 -5.28
CA TYR A 63 -15.28 -7.36 -6.48
C TYR A 63 -14.68 -5.95 -6.48
N VAL A 64 -13.35 -5.89 -6.49
CA VAL A 64 -12.57 -4.66 -6.63
C VAL A 64 -12.35 -4.32 -8.11
N PHE A 65 -12.06 -5.30 -8.95
CA PHE A 65 -11.89 -5.11 -10.40
C PHE A 65 -12.18 -6.44 -11.11
N ILE A 66 -12.81 -6.40 -12.28
CA ILE A 66 -13.12 -7.60 -13.07
C ILE A 66 -12.83 -7.34 -14.54
N PHE A 67 -12.12 -8.26 -15.18
CA PHE A 67 -11.89 -8.26 -16.63
C PHE A 67 -12.18 -9.64 -17.22
N TYR A 68 -12.95 -9.70 -18.31
CA TYR A 68 -13.16 -10.91 -19.10
C TYR A 68 -12.65 -10.69 -20.53
N ARG A 69 -11.90 -11.65 -21.09
CA ARG A 69 -11.26 -11.48 -22.42
C ARG A 69 -12.24 -11.20 -23.56
N HIS A 70 -13.48 -11.68 -23.44
CA HIS A 70 -14.54 -11.51 -24.45
C HIS A 70 -15.72 -10.66 -23.97
N TRP A 71 -15.63 -10.11 -22.75
CA TRP A 71 -16.66 -9.24 -22.21
C TRP A 71 -16.02 -8.04 -21.53
N TRP A 72 -16.44 -6.85 -21.96
CA TRP A 72 -15.99 -5.59 -21.38
C TRP A 72 -16.27 -5.54 -19.87
N PHE A 73 -15.44 -4.76 -19.18
CA PHE A 73 -15.49 -4.48 -17.75
C PHE A 73 -16.94 -4.31 -17.22
N LYS A 74 -17.36 -5.16 -16.29
CA LYS A 74 -18.68 -5.07 -15.65
C LYS A 74 -18.61 -4.14 -14.44
N LEU A 75 -18.78 -2.83 -14.68
CA LEU A 75 -18.79 -1.79 -13.64
C LEU A 75 -19.93 -1.99 -12.62
N GLU A 76 -21.03 -2.64 -13.02
CA GLU A 76 -22.21 -2.86 -12.17
C GLU A 76 -21.92 -3.80 -10.99
N THR A 77 -21.09 -4.83 -11.21
CA THR A 77 -20.72 -5.82 -10.19
C THR A 77 -19.58 -5.35 -9.28
N GLN A 78 -18.93 -4.24 -9.62
CA GLN A 78 -17.84 -3.68 -8.83
C GLN A 78 -18.38 -3.00 -7.56
N HIS A 79 -17.72 -3.24 -6.43
CA HIS A 79 -18.02 -2.57 -5.18
C HIS A 79 -17.86 -1.05 -5.33
N SER A 80 -18.83 -0.30 -4.82
CA SER A 80 -18.99 1.15 -5.06
C SER A 80 -17.76 1.97 -4.68
N SER A 81 -17.03 1.58 -3.64
CA SER A 81 -15.82 2.28 -3.16
C SER A 81 -14.64 2.24 -4.13
N PHE A 82 -14.65 1.34 -5.11
CA PHE A 82 -13.56 1.12 -6.08
C PHE A 82 -13.90 1.63 -7.49
N LYS A 83 -15.16 1.98 -7.74
CA LYS A 83 -15.58 2.53 -9.04
C LYS A 83 -14.75 3.76 -9.37
N HIS A 84 -14.23 3.80 -10.60
CA HIS A 84 -13.38 4.86 -11.13
C HIS A 84 -12.06 5.09 -10.38
N ARG A 85 -11.65 4.17 -9.50
CA ARG A 85 -10.37 4.24 -8.76
C ARG A 85 -9.42 3.09 -9.08
N THR A 86 -9.83 2.19 -9.97
CA THR A 86 -9.05 0.98 -10.28
C THR A 86 -8.78 0.89 -11.77
N LYS A 87 -7.53 0.62 -12.13
CA LYS A 87 -7.12 0.34 -13.51
C LYS A 87 -5.98 -0.67 -13.52
N LEU A 88 -5.84 -1.41 -14.61
CA LEU A 88 -4.66 -2.25 -14.80
C LEU A 88 -3.43 -1.38 -14.98
N LYS A 89 -2.31 -1.82 -14.40
CA LYS A 89 -1.00 -1.18 -14.59
C LYS A 89 -0.59 -1.19 -16.06
N ASP A 90 -0.73 -2.34 -16.71
CA ASP A 90 -0.60 -2.47 -18.16
C ASP A 90 -1.91 -3.02 -18.74
N LYS A 91 -2.55 -2.24 -19.63
CA LYS A 91 -3.77 -2.67 -20.34
C LYS A 91 -3.50 -3.84 -21.28
N GLN A 92 -2.27 -4.00 -21.76
CA GLN A 92 -1.85 -5.12 -22.60
C GLN A 92 -1.46 -6.36 -21.77
N MET A 93 -1.30 -6.21 -20.45
CA MET A 93 -0.88 -7.27 -19.52
C MET A 93 0.40 -7.98 -19.98
N LYS A 94 1.36 -7.22 -20.53
CA LYS A 94 2.60 -7.80 -21.06
C LYS A 94 3.33 -8.58 -19.98
N ASP A 95 3.98 -9.66 -20.39
CA ASP A 95 4.76 -10.55 -19.50
C ASP A 95 3.96 -11.10 -18.30
N GLY A 96 2.63 -11.10 -18.43
CA GLY A 96 1.71 -11.55 -17.40
C GLY A 96 1.56 -10.60 -16.21
N ASP A 97 1.95 -9.33 -16.36
CA ASP A 97 1.71 -8.31 -15.35
C ASP A 97 0.23 -7.88 -15.35
N VAL A 98 -0.54 -8.48 -14.43
CA VAL A 98 -1.96 -8.19 -14.20
C VAL A 98 -2.16 -7.36 -12.93
N SER A 99 -1.13 -6.59 -12.56
CA SER A 99 -1.15 -5.72 -11.39
C SER A 99 -2.22 -4.63 -11.52
N LEU A 100 -2.85 -4.31 -10.40
CA LEU A 100 -3.92 -3.31 -10.32
C LEU A 100 -3.39 -2.03 -9.69
N ILE A 101 -3.58 -0.89 -10.35
CA ILE A 101 -3.43 0.42 -9.75
C ILE A 101 -4.72 0.76 -9.01
N LEU A 102 -4.61 1.07 -7.72
CA LEU A 102 -5.67 1.63 -6.89
C LEU A 102 -5.33 3.10 -6.60
N GLU A 103 -6.16 4.00 -7.09
CA GLU A 103 -5.96 5.45 -7.03
C GLU A 103 -6.57 6.06 -5.76
N ASN A 104 -5.91 7.10 -5.25
CA ASN A 104 -6.34 7.90 -4.10
C ASN A 104 -6.75 7.02 -2.91
N VAL A 105 -5.83 6.17 -2.41
CA VAL A 105 -6.13 5.18 -1.37
C VAL A 105 -6.67 5.82 -0.10
N LYS A 106 -7.67 5.16 0.50
CA LYS A 106 -8.36 5.59 1.72
C LYS A 106 -8.03 4.65 2.86
N LEU A 107 -8.20 5.10 4.10
CA LEU A 107 -7.93 4.26 5.28
C LEU A 107 -8.75 2.95 5.26
N ASN A 108 -9.99 3.01 4.76
CA ASN A 108 -10.89 1.86 4.62
C ASN A 108 -10.51 0.89 3.50
N ASP A 109 -9.54 1.25 2.65
CA ASP A 109 -8.98 0.35 1.65
C ASP A 109 -7.99 -0.64 2.29
N THR A 110 -7.59 -0.44 3.55
CA THR A 110 -6.80 -1.40 4.32
C THR A 110 -7.49 -2.76 4.39
N GLY A 111 -6.73 -3.83 4.12
CA GLY A 111 -7.21 -5.19 4.25
C GLY A 111 -6.59 -6.15 3.21
N LYS A 112 -7.19 -7.34 3.15
CA LYS A 112 -6.78 -8.42 2.26
C LYS A 112 -7.39 -8.25 0.87
N TYR A 113 -6.56 -8.37 -0.14
CA TYR A 113 -6.91 -8.41 -1.56
C TYR A 113 -6.48 -9.75 -2.15
N GLU A 114 -7.30 -10.29 -3.05
CA GLU A 114 -7.03 -11.53 -3.75
C GLU A 114 -7.07 -11.27 -5.26
N CYS A 115 -5.99 -11.63 -5.94
CA CYS A 115 -5.91 -11.66 -7.40
C CYS A 115 -6.18 -13.09 -7.85
N HIS A 116 -7.21 -13.29 -8.66
CA HIS A 116 -7.54 -14.57 -9.29
C HIS A 116 -7.35 -14.47 -10.79
N VAL A 117 -6.47 -15.30 -11.33
CA VAL A 117 -6.20 -15.41 -12.75
C VAL A 117 -6.79 -16.74 -13.23
N MET A 118 -7.82 -16.68 -14.07
CA MET A 118 -8.50 -17.85 -14.62
C MET A 118 -8.08 -18.06 -16.07
N LEU A 119 -7.55 -19.24 -16.37
CA LEU A 119 -7.05 -19.61 -17.70
C LEU A 119 -7.93 -20.67 -18.35
N SER A 120 -7.91 -20.75 -19.69
CA SER A 120 -8.79 -21.64 -20.46
C SER A 120 -8.69 -23.13 -20.17
N ARG A 121 -7.55 -23.61 -19.67
CA ARG A 121 -7.33 -25.03 -19.38
C ARG A 121 -7.63 -25.42 -17.92
N ALA A 122 -8.57 -24.71 -17.28
CA ALA A 122 -8.92 -24.84 -15.87
C ALA A 122 -7.76 -24.57 -14.88
N ASN A 123 -6.69 -23.92 -15.35
CA ASN A 123 -5.65 -23.43 -14.47
C ASN A 123 -6.15 -22.16 -13.78
N HIS A 124 -6.04 -22.15 -12.45
CA HIS A 124 -6.37 -21.04 -11.60
C HIS A 124 -5.13 -20.69 -10.79
N SER A 125 -4.74 -19.42 -10.81
CA SER A 125 -3.72 -18.91 -9.90
C SER A 125 -4.33 -17.87 -8.98
N GLU A 126 -3.86 -17.91 -7.73
CA GLU A 126 -4.29 -16.99 -6.70
C GLU A 126 -3.07 -16.34 -6.04
N ARG A 127 -3.16 -15.03 -5.80
CA ARG A 127 -2.17 -14.25 -5.04
C ARG A 127 -2.87 -13.42 -3.99
N ILE A 128 -2.35 -13.43 -2.77
CA ILE A 128 -2.86 -12.65 -1.65
C ILE A 128 -1.96 -11.43 -1.44
N ILE A 129 -2.59 -10.26 -1.36
CA ILE A 129 -1.93 -9.00 -1.05
C ILE A 129 -2.62 -8.39 0.18
N ASN A 130 -1.85 -8.08 1.23
CA ASN A 130 -2.34 -7.36 2.40
C ASN A 130 -1.91 -5.89 2.28
N LEU A 131 -2.88 -4.99 2.10
CA LEU A 131 -2.65 -3.54 2.03
C LEU A 131 -2.87 -2.91 3.40
N ARG A 132 -1.91 -2.11 3.87
CA ARG A 132 -2.03 -1.25 5.04
C ARG A 132 -1.93 0.21 4.62
N VAL A 133 -2.99 0.99 4.90
CA VAL A 133 -3.00 2.43 4.60
C VAL A 133 -2.70 3.23 5.87
N ASN A 134 -1.70 4.09 5.82
CA ASN A 134 -1.30 4.97 6.90
C ASN A 134 -1.89 6.38 6.68
N LEU A 135 -1.98 7.18 7.76
CA LEU A 135 -2.25 8.60 7.61
C LEU A 135 -1.09 9.27 6.87
N ALA A 136 -1.41 10.15 5.92
CA ALA A 136 -0.39 10.93 5.24
C ALA A 136 0.40 11.75 6.26
N PRO A 137 1.74 11.84 6.15
CA PRO A 137 2.52 12.75 6.94
C PRO A 137 1.94 14.16 6.77
N VAL A 138 1.58 14.82 7.87
CA VAL A 138 1.14 16.21 7.81
C VAL A 138 2.33 17.03 7.35
N SER A 139 2.34 17.42 6.08
CA SER A 139 3.22 18.47 5.57
C SER A 139 2.71 19.80 6.13
N GLY A 140 2.92 20.02 7.43
CA GLY A 140 2.81 21.35 8.01
C GLY A 140 3.88 22.25 7.38
N PRO A 141 3.70 23.58 7.38
CA PRO A 141 4.77 24.47 6.99
C PRO A 141 5.99 24.16 7.86
N SER A 142 7.03 23.59 7.26
CA SER A 142 8.32 23.43 7.92
C SER A 142 8.86 24.83 8.15
N VAL A 143 8.62 25.39 9.33
CA VAL A 143 9.25 26.66 9.72
C VAL A 143 10.74 26.34 9.82
N SER A 144 11.50 26.73 8.79
CA SER A 144 12.90 26.34 8.73
C SER A 144 13.65 27.01 9.90
N LEU A 145 14.61 26.29 10.50
CA LEU A 145 15.48 26.86 11.53
C LEU A 145 16.19 28.12 11.01
N LEU A 146 16.47 28.18 9.70
CA LEU A 146 16.99 29.36 9.01
C LEU A 146 16.00 30.54 9.06
N THR A 147 14.70 30.30 8.85
CA THR A 147 13.65 31.34 8.95
C THR A 147 13.53 31.86 10.38
N ILE A 148 13.54 30.96 11.38
CA ILE A 148 13.52 31.34 12.81
C ILE A 148 14.77 32.14 13.16
N PHE A 149 15.94 31.68 12.74
CA PHE A 149 17.22 32.35 12.97
C PHE A 149 17.26 33.72 12.28
N CYS A 150 16.79 33.84 11.04
CA CYS A 150 16.67 35.13 10.33
C CYS A 150 15.73 36.09 11.06
N HIS A 151 14.59 35.62 11.57
CA HIS A 151 13.69 36.46 12.36
C HIS A 151 14.35 36.92 13.67
N ILE A 152 15.08 36.05 14.38
CA ILE A 152 15.80 36.41 15.60
C ILE A 152 16.93 37.41 15.30
N MET A 153 17.74 37.15 14.27
CA MET A 153 18.84 38.04 13.87
C MET A 153 18.36 39.39 13.34
N ALA A 154 17.19 39.45 12.71
CA ALA A 154 16.59 40.71 12.27
C ALA A 154 16.01 41.49 13.46
N THR A 155 15.31 40.82 14.38
CA THR A 155 14.68 41.48 15.54
C THR A 155 15.68 41.88 16.63
N CYS A 156 16.81 41.19 16.77
CA CYS A 156 17.85 41.48 17.75
C CYS A 156 18.43 42.91 17.66
N PRO A 157 18.85 43.43 16.48
CA PRO A 157 19.32 44.82 16.36
C PRO A 157 18.19 45.84 16.56
N TYR A 158 16.96 45.56 16.13
CA TYR A 158 15.82 46.46 16.42
C TYR A 158 15.52 46.51 17.93
N PHE A 159 15.54 45.37 18.61
CA PHE A 159 15.29 45.27 20.04
C PHE A 159 16.37 46.01 20.84
N ILE A 160 17.65 45.82 20.50
CA ILE A 160 18.77 46.54 21.12
C ILE A 160 18.66 48.05 20.86
N CYS A 161 18.37 48.48 19.63
CA CYS A 161 18.15 49.89 19.31
C CYS A 161 17.00 50.51 20.13
N THR A 162 15.87 49.81 20.23
CA THR A 162 14.72 50.30 21.03
C THR A 162 15.09 50.44 22.51
N LEU A 163 15.78 49.47 23.11
CA LEU A 163 16.24 49.54 24.50
C LEU A 163 17.23 50.70 24.74
N LEU A 164 18.14 50.95 23.81
CA LEU A 164 19.08 52.07 23.89
C LEU A 164 18.34 53.43 23.77
N THR A 165 17.40 53.55 22.83
CA THR A 165 16.62 54.80 22.68
C THR A 165 15.74 55.09 23.89
N VAL A 166 15.10 54.07 24.49
CA VAL A 166 14.32 54.21 25.73
C VAL A 166 15.23 54.60 26.90
N SER A 167 16.40 53.97 27.03
CA SER A 167 17.37 54.31 28.07
C SER A 167 17.85 55.76 27.96
N ILE A 168 18.18 56.22 26.74
CA ILE A 168 18.59 57.60 26.46
C ILE A 168 17.44 58.58 26.72
N TYR A 169 16.20 58.23 26.33
CA TYR A 169 15.02 59.06 26.56
C TYR A 169 14.72 59.23 28.04
N CYS A 170 14.76 58.15 28.82
CA CYS A 170 14.57 58.18 30.28
C CYS A 170 15.68 58.95 31.01
N GLN A 171 16.87 59.06 30.41
CA GLN A 171 18.01 59.77 30.97
C GLN A 171 18.04 61.26 30.59
N LYS A 172 17.12 61.72 29.72
CA LYS A 172 16.99 63.13 29.36
C LYS A 172 16.28 63.86 30.52
N PRO A 173 16.97 64.73 31.28
CA PRO A 173 16.34 65.42 32.40
C PRO A 173 15.26 66.35 31.86
N THR A 174 14.03 66.16 32.32
CA THR A 174 12.93 67.10 32.13
C THR A 174 13.28 68.41 32.81
N GLY A 175 13.74 69.38 32.05
CA GLY A 175 13.91 70.73 32.57
C GLY A 175 14.37 71.65 31.48
N TRP A 176 13.44 72.34 30.84
CA TRP A 176 13.57 73.71 30.31
C TRP A 176 12.15 74.26 30.03
N HIS A 177 11.48 74.73 31.08
CA HIS A 177 11.04 76.13 31.28
C HIS A 177 10.31 76.26 32.62
#